data_AF-A0A0F2QDG6-F1
#
_entry.id   AF-A0A0F2QDG6-F1
#
_cell.length_a   1.000
_cell.length_b   1.000
_cell.length_c   1.000
_cell.angle_alpha   90.00
_cell.angle_beta   90.00
_cell.angle_gamma   90.00
#
_symmetry.space_group_name_H-M   'P 1'
#
loop_
_entity.id
_entity.type
_entity.pdbx_description
1 polymer ?
#
loop_
_entity_poly.entity_id
_entity_poly.type
_entity_poly.pdbx_seq_one_letter_code
_entity_poly.pdbx_strand_id
1 'polypeptide(L)' 'MEQLTQMEFLKINELLGAEELSIKKYQAYSNEVKDDELQPYIQESINLHQQNLSNLLELVRKNNGKDETQI' A
#
# COMPACT_ATOMS: atom_id res chain seq x y z
N MET A 1 -15.86 10.03 -14.86
CA MET A 1 -14.84 9.17 -14.22
C MET A 1 -14.46 8.09 -15.20
N GLU A 2 -13.16 7.85 -15.36
CA GLU A 2 -12.65 6.72 -16.14
C GLU A 2 -12.74 5.46 -15.27
N GLN A 3 -13.23 4.35 -15.83
CA GLN A 3 -13.28 3.08 -15.11
C GLN A 3 -12.00 2.31 -15.37
N LEU A 4 -11.47 1.64 -14.34
CA LEU A 4 -10.36 0.71 -14.54
C LEU A 4 -10.81 -0.42 -15.46
N THR A 5 -9.95 -0.78 -16.41
CA THR A 5 -10.09 -2.04 -17.11
C THR A 5 -9.90 -3.21 -16.15
N GLN A 6 -10.41 -4.40 -16.51
CA GLN A 6 -10.23 -5.60 -15.71
C GLN A 6 -8.74 -5.92 -15.46
N MET A 7 -7.88 -5.65 -16.44
CA MET A 7 -6.44 -5.87 -16.34
C MET A 7 -5.79 -4.91 -15.34
N GLU A 8 -6.14 -3.62 -15.37
CA GLU A 8 -5.62 -2.64 -14.42
C GLU A 8 -6.10 -2.92 -13.00
N PHE A 9 -7.36 -3.33 -12.83
CA PHE A 9 -7.89 -3.73 -11.53
C PHE A 9 -7.16 -4.95 -10.95
N LEU A 10 -6.93 -5.98 -11.77
CA LEU A 10 -6.12 -7.14 -11.38
C LEU A 10 -4.70 -6.72 -11.00
N LYS A 11 -4.09 -5.82 -11.78
CA LYS A 11 -2.73 -5.36 -11.49
C LYS A 11 -2.65 -4.59 -10.18
N ILE A 12 -3.62 -3.73 -9.90
CA ILE A 12 -3.68 -3.00 -8.63
C ILE A 12 -3.84 -3.96 -7.46
N ASN A 13 -4.64 -5.03 -7.58
CA ASN A 13 -4.75 -6.04 -6.52
C ASN A 13 -3.44 -6.79 -6.25
N GLU A 14 -2.66 -7.11 -7.29
CA GLU A 14 -1.32 -7.67 -7.12
C GLU A 14 -0.41 -6.71 -6.34
N LEU A 15 -0.44 -5.42 -6.71
CA LEU A 15 0.36 -4.39 -6.05
C LEU A 15 -0.05 -4.19 -4.58
N LEU A 16 -1.36 -4.18 -4.29
CA LEU A 16 -1.87 -4.12 -2.92
C LEU A 16 -1.32 -5.26 -2.05
N GLY A 17 -1.34 -6.50 -2.58
CA GLY A 17 -0.78 -7.65 -1.88
C GLY A 17 0.74 -7.56 -1.68
N ALA A 18 1.46 -7.01 -2.66
CA ALA A 18 2.91 -6.80 -2.56
C ALA A 18 3.28 -5.73 -1.51
N GLU A 19 2.54 -4.63 -1.45
CA GLU A 19 2.73 -3.58 -0.44
C GLU A 19 2.42 -4.11 0.97
N GLU A 20 1.32 -4.86 1.15
CA GLU A 20 0.97 -5.47 2.43
C GLU A 20 2.06 -6.44 2.93
N LEU A 21 2.59 -7.28 2.03
CA LEU A 21 3.68 -8.20 2.35
C LEU A 21 4.96 -7.44 2.72
N SER A 22 5.25 -6.33 2.04
CA SER A 22 6.44 -5.53 2.30
C SER A 22 6.37 -4.87 3.67
N ILE A 23 5.23 -4.29 4.04
CA ILE A 23 4.98 -3.75 5.39
C ILE A 23 5.24 -4.82 6.46
N LYS A 24 4.67 -6.03 6.30
CA LYS A 24 4.87 -7.14 7.25
C LYS A 24 6.33 -7.53 7.39
N LYS A 25 7.10 -7.55 6.30
CA LYS A 25 8.54 -7.86 6.32
C LYS A 25 9.33 -6.78 7.08
N TYR A 26 9.10 -5.51 6.79
CA TYR A 26 9.81 -4.45 7.49
C TYR A 26 9.40 -4.34 8.96
N GLN A 27 8.15 -4.63 9.32
CA GLN A 27 7.74 -4.78 10.72
C GLN A 27 8.47 -5.93 11.42
N ALA A 28 8.65 -7.07 10.76
CA ALA A 28 9.47 -8.17 11.29
C ALA A 28 10.93 -7.74 11.46
N TYR A 29 11.51 -7.04 10.48
CA TYR A 29 12.87 -6.51 10.58
C TYR A 29 13.03 -5.50 11.71
N SER A 30 12.06 -4.62 11.94
CA SER A 30 12.10 -3.66 13.06
C SER A 30 12.20 -4.37 14.42
N ASN A 31 11.59 -5.56 14.55
CA ASN A 31 11.66 -6.37 15.77
C ASN A 31 12.98 -7.15 15.92
N GLU A 32 13.64 -7.51 14.81
CA GLU A 32 14.83 -8.38 14.81
C GLU A 32 16.16 -7.59 14.72
N VAL A 33 16.16 -6.46 14.02
CA VAL A 33 17.34 -5.63 13.80
C VAL A 33 17.63 -4.81 15.05
N LYS A 34 18.77 -5.08 15.69
CA LYS A 34 19.22 -4.37 16.90
C LYS A 34 20.13 -3.17 16.60
N ASP A 35 20.37 -2.91 15.32
CA ASP A 35 21.20 -1.80 14.87
C ASP A 35 20.38 -0.51 14.86
N ASP A 36 20.68 0.38 15.80
CA ASP A 36 19.99 1.65 15.98
C ASP A 36 20.17 2.59 14.77
N GLU A 37 21.24 2.42 13.98
CA GLU A 37 21.45 3.20 12.74
C GLU A 37 20.52 2.74 11.62
N LEU A 38 20.10 1.48 11.63
CA LEU A 38 19.20 0.91 10.61
C LEU A 38 17.72 1.12 10.91
N GLN A 39 17.35 1.33 12.17
CA GLN A 39 15.96 1.52 12.60
C GLN A 39 15.24 2.67 11.85
N PRO A 40 15.85 3.87 11.64
CA PRO A 40 15.22 4.94 10.87
C PRO A 40 14.86 4.54 9.43
N TYR A 41 15.74 3.80 8.76
CA TYR A 41 15.52 3.36 7.37
C TYR A 41 14.44 2.28 7.28
N ILE A 42 14.37 1.39 8.28
CA ILE A 42 13.28 0.41 8.38
C ILE A 42 11.95 1.14 8.57
N GLN A 43 11.90 2.13 9.46
CA GLN A 43 10.70 2.92 9.70
C GLN A 43 10.28 3.75 8.47
N GLU A 44 11.25 4.36 7.78
CA GLU A 44 11.00 5.08 6.51
C GLU A 44 10.40 4.14 5.46
N SER A 45 10.93 2.92 5.33
CA SER A 45 10.42 1.91 4.40
C SER A 45 8.99 1.50 4.75
N ILE A 46 8.67 1.30 6.03
CA ILE A 46 7.29 1.01 6.48
C ILE A 46 6.35 2.14 6.06
N ASN A 47 6.73 3.39 6.32
CA ASN A 47 5.92 4.56 6.00
C ASN A 47 5.68 4.67 4.48
N LEU A 48 6.72 4.43 3.67
CA LEU A 48 6.62 4.44 2.21
C LEU A 48 5.63 3.38 1.71
N HIS A 49 5.74 2.14 2.18
CA HIS A 49 4.84 1.07 1.75
C HIS A 49 3.39 1.31 2.22
N GLN A 50 3.19 1.88 3.41
CA GLN A 50 1.86 2.29 3.88
C GLN A 50 1.25 3.40 3.01
N GLN A 51 2.07 4.38 2.60
CA GLN A 51 1.64 5.45 1.70
C GLN A 51 1.26 4.87 0.32
N ASN A 52 2.07 3.98 -0.25
CA ASN A 52 1.77 3.33 -1.52
C ASN A 52 0.46 2.52 -1.44
N LEU A 53 0.27 1.75 -0.38
CA LEU A 53 -0.97 1.01 -0.13
C LEU A 53 -2.18 1.95 -0.10
N SER A 54 -2.08 3.08 0.60
CA SER A 54 -3.14 4.09 0.66
C SER A 54 -3.45 4.67 -0.72
N ASN A 55 -2.42 5.01 -1.50
CA ASN A 55 -2.58 5.56 -2.86
C ASN A 55 -3.25 4.56 -3.80
N LEU A 56 -2.87 3.27 -3.73
CA LEU A 56 -3.49 2.21 -4.52
C LEU A 56 -4.96 2.02 -4.15
N LEU A 57 -5.30 2.04 -2.87
CA LEU A 57 -6.69 1.97 -2.41
C LEU A 57 -7.51 3.18 -2.87
N GLU A 58 -6.93 4.37 -2.84
CA GLU A 58 -7.57 5.58 -3.36
C GLU A 58 -7.81 5.49 -4.87
N LEU A 59 -6.85 4.95 -5.62
CA LEU A 59 -7.01 4.71 -7.06
C LEU A 59 -8.17 3.75 -7.34
N VAL A 60 -8.29 2.67 -6.58
CA VAL A 60 -9.43 1.74 -6.70
C VAL A 60 -10.74 2.46 -6.38
N ARG A 61 -10.80 3.24 -5.29
CA ARG A 61 -12.02 3.98 -4.89
C ARG A 61 -12.47 4.96 -5.97
N LYS A 62 -11.55 5.78 -6.48
CA LYS A 62 -11.81 6.81 -7.49
C LYS A 62 -12.28 6.23 -8.82
N ASN A 63 -11.79 5.05 -9.20
CA ASN A 63 -12.08 4.48 -10.52
C ASN A 63 -13.11 3.33 -10.50
N ASN A 64 -13.48 2.79 -9.33
CA ASN A 64 -14.61 1.85 -9.19
C ASN A 64 -15.97 2.55 -9.11
N GLY A 65 -16.03 3.88 -9.31
CA GLY A 65 -17.29 4.62 -9.40
C GLY A 65 -18.15 4.59 -8.13
N LYS A 66 -17.58 4.27 -6.96
CA LYS A 66 -18.23 4.57 -5.68
C LYS A 66 -18.03 6.05 -5.38
N ASP A 67 -18.68 6.90 -6.16
CA ASP A 67 -19.19 8.15 -5.63
C ASP A 67 -20.14 7.74 -4.49
N GLU A 68 -19.69 7.92 -3.26
CA GLU A 68 -20.57 7.99 -2.11
C GLU A 68 -21.44 9.24 -2.28
N THR A 69 -22.44 9.19 -3.15
CA THR A 69 -23.65 9.99 -2.96
C THR A 69 -24.62 9.15 -2.16
N GLN A 70 -24.59 9.34 -0.83
CA GLN A 70 -25.78 9.51 0.03
C GLN A 70 -25.37 9.52 1.51
N ILE A 71 -25.12 10.73 2.02
CA ILE A 71 -25.62 11.16 3.34
C ILE A 71 -26.68 12.23 3.04
#